data_AF-A0A928CPC5-F1
#
_entry.id   AF-A0A928CPC5-F1
#
_cell.length_a   1.000
_cell.length_b   1.000
_cell.length_c   1.000
_cell.angle_alpha   90.00
_cell.angle_beta   90.00
_cell.angle_gamma   90.00
#
_symmetry.space_group_name_H-M   'P 1'
#
loop_
_entity.id
_entity.type
_entity.pdbx_description
1 polymer ?
#
loop_
_entity_poly.entity_id
_entity_poly.type
_entity_poly.pdbx_seq_one_letter_code
_entity_poly.pdbx_strand_id
1 'polypeptide(L)'
;MVEAACENWLDDYSVQRVAESFSVTVPGLSKPLIGEFDCVVTDGHDNCIVDWKSASAKWPVGKADKDLQATAFCYAFKQKYGEKPLFRFDVITKAKSPTVNNYYTLRTDNELDRFVSLANQIEKSVNCGNFYPNEGSFGCAECPYRDRCKKWR
;
A
#
# COMPACT_ATOMS: atom_id res chain seq x y z
N MET A 1 22.86 -1.34 1.62
CA MET A 1 21.40 -1.14 1.77
C MET A 1 20.95 -1.53 3.17
N VAL A 2 21.15 -2.77 3.62
CA VAL A 2 20.77 -3.19 4.98
C VAL A 2 21.42 -2.31 6.06
N GLU A 3 22.73 -2.09 5.98
CA GLU A 3 23.45 -1.19 6.89
C GLU A 3 22.83 0.22 6.94
N ALA A 4 22.64 0.85 5.78
CA ALA A 4 21.97 2.15 5.69
C ALA A 4 20.54 2.14 6.26
N ALA A 5 19.79 1.03 6.13
CA ALA A 5 18.47 0.92 6.76
C ALA A 5 18.60 0.87 8.29
N CYS A 6 19.49 0.04 8.83
CA CYS A 6 19.73 -0.08 10.27
C CYS A 6 20.24 1.22 10.90
N GLU A 7 21.06 2.00 10.19
CA GLU A 7 21.59 3.28 10.70
C GLU A 7 20.54 4.40 10.72
N ASN A 8 19.52 4.32 9.86
CA ASN A 8 18.57 5.42 9.67
C ASN A 8 17.16 5.11 10.22
N TRP A 9 16.86 3.87 10.54
CA TRP A 9 15.57 3.47 11.10
C TRP A 9 15.69 3.27 12.61
N LEU A 10 15.25 4.28 13.37
CA LEU A 10 15.47 4.40 14.82
C LEU A 10 14.17 4.26 15.63
N ASP A 11 13.16 3.60 15.05
CA ASP A 11 11.83 3.40 15.65
C ASP A 11 11.73 2.06 16.41
N ASP A 12 12.86 1.42 16.69
CA ASP A 12 12.92 0.09 17.31
C ASP A 12 12.24 0.03 18.68
N TYR A 13 12.32 1.10 19.47
CA TYR A 13 11.64 1.20 20.78
C TYR A 13 10.13 1.48 20.69
N SER A 14 9.61 1.87 19.52
CA SER A 14 8.19 2.21 19.36
C SER A 14 7.39 1.11 18.63
N VAL A 15 8.04 0.01 18.23
CA VAL A 15 7.40 -1.12 17.56
C VAL A 15 6.30 -1.72 18.44
N GLN A 16 5.09 -1.77 17.87
CA GLN A 16 3.91 -2.36 18.49
C GLN A 16 3.56 -3.72 17.87
N ARG A 17 3.71 -3.86 16.55
CA ARG A 17 3.41 -5.08 15.78
C ARG A 17 4.38 -5.21 14.61
N VAL A 18 4.67 -6.46 14.23
CA VAL A 18 5.47 -6.80 13.04
C VAL A 18 4.76 -7.92 12.30
N ALA A 19 4.69 -7.81 10.96
CA ALA A 19 4.06 -8.80 10.08
C ALA A 19 2.67 -9.22 10.57
N GLU A 20 1.86 -8.24 10.99
CA GLU A 20 0.55 -8.55 11.55
C GLU A 20 -0.47 -8.76 10.44
N SER A 21 -0.94 -10.00 10.31
CA SER A 21 -2.04 -10.31 9.40
C SER A 21 -3.37 -9.66 9.79
N PHE A 22 -4.19 -9.38 8.79
CA PHE A 22 -5.56 -8.94 8.97
C PHE A 22 -6.50 -9.63 7.98
N SER A 23 -7.76 -9.73 8.39
CA SER A 23 -8.89 -10.14 7.57
C SER A 23 -10.08 -9.29 8.00
N VAL A 24 -10.53 -8.39 7.13
CA VAL A 24 -11.61 -7.45 7.44
C VAL A 24 -12.72 -7.55 6.41
N THR A 25 -13.95 -7.35 6.86
CA THR A 25 -15.10 -7.28 5.95
C THR A 25 -15.11 -5.91 5.26
N VAL A 26 -15.28 -5.91 3.95
CA VAL A 26 -15.55 -4.71 3.16
C VAL A 26 -17.01 -4.77 2.72
N PRO A 27 -17.86 -3.79 3.08
CA PRO A 27 -19.26 -3.78 2.67
C PRO A 27 -19.42 -3.96 1.16
N GLY A 28 -20.24 -4.95 0.76
CA GLY A 28 -20.58 -5.24 -0.63
C GLY A 28 -19.60 -6.19 -1.36
N LEU A 29 -18.41 -6.47 -0.83
CA LEU A 29 -17.53 -7.49 -1.40
C LEU A 29 -17.99 -8.90 -1.02
N SER A 30 -17.80 -9.85 -1.94
CA SER A 30 -18.10 -11.27 -1.71
C SER A 30 -17.09 -11.97 -0.79
N LYS A 31 -15.89 -11.40 -0.64
CA LYS A 31 -14.78 -11.95 0.14
C LYS A 31 -14.16 -10.87 1.05
N PRO A 32 -13.55 -11.25 2.18
CA PRO A 32 -12.86 -10.30 3.04
C PRO A 32 -11.61 -9.73 2.34
N LEU A 33 -11.24 -8.52 2.72
CA LEU A 33 -9.94 -7.95 2.41
C LEU A 33 -8.92 -8.54 3.40
N ILE A 34 -7.95 -9.28 2.86
CA ILE A 34 -6.87 -9.91 3.63
C ILE A 34 -5.53 -9.26 3.27
N GLY A 35 -4.62 -9.24 4.23
CA GLY A 35 -3.28 -8.73 4.03
C GLY A 35 -2.46 -8.81 5.31
N GLU A 36 -1.30 -8.15 5.29
CA GLU A 36 -0.35 -8.11 6.38
C GLU A 36 0.23 -6.70 6.47
N PHE A 37 0.25 -6.13 7.68
CA PHE A 37 1.00 -4.89 7.93
C PHE A 37 2.45 -5.25 8.18
N ASP A 38 3.37 -4.70 7.38
CA ASP A 38 4.81 -4.85 7.54
C ASP A 38 5.25 -4.55 8.99
N CYS A 39 4.89 -3.37 9.49
CA CYS A 39 5.12 -2.95 10.87
C CYS A 39 4.13 -1.88 11.31
N VAL A 40 3.84 -1.86 12.62
CA VAL A 40 3.09 -0.77 13.26
C VAL A 40 3.93 -0.26 14.41
N VAL A 41 4.16 1.04 14.44
CA VAL A 41 4.88 1.75 15.50
C VAL A 41 3.98 2.77 16.17
N THR A 42 4.37 3.20 17.37
CA THR A 42 3.80 4.39 18.00
C THR A 42 4.57 5.62 17.53
N ASP A 43 3.89 6.56 16.89
CA ASP A 43 4.45 7.85 16.47
C ASP A 43 3.72 8.97 17.23
N GLY A 44 4.36 9.46 18.29
CA GLY A 44 3.73 10.35 19.27
C GLY A 44 2.59 9.65 20.03
N HIS A 45 1.35 10.08 19.79
CA HIS A 45 0.14 9.48 20.37
C HIS A 45 -0.61 8.56 19.39
N ASP A 46 -0.21 8.53 18.13
CA ASP A 46 -0.93 7.86 17.07
C ASP A 46 -0.26 6.53 16.71
N ASN A 47 -1.06 5.57 16.24
CA ASN A 47 -0.53 4.38 15.56
C ASN A 47 -0.09 4.76 14.15
N CYS A 48 1.10 4.31 13.75
CA CYS A 48 1.66 4.55 12.42
C CYS A 48 1.99 3.21 11.76
N ILE A 49 1.36 2.95 10.61
CA ILE A 49 1.75 1.82 9.76
C ILE A 49 3.00 2.21 8.98
N VAL A 50 4.04 1.41 9.10
CA VAL A 50 5.30 1.55 8.37
C VAL A 50 5.38 0.44 7.34
N ASP A 51 5.43 0.82 6.07
CA ASP A 51 5.54 -0.10 4.93
C ASP A 51 6.90 0.14 4.24
N TRP A 52 7.73 -0.90 4.19
CA TRP A 52 9.11 -0.77 3.71
C TRP A 52 9.18 -1.04 2.22
N LYS A 53 9.89 -0.16 1.48
CA LYS A 53 10.11 -0.34 0.05
C LYS A 53 11.55 -0.09 -0.34
N SER A 54 11.94 -0.72 -1.44
CA SER A 54 13.16 -0.35 -2.16
C SER A 54 12.80 0.26 -3.51
N ALA A 55 13.52 1.30 -3.92
CA ALA A 55 13.28 2.01 -5.17
C ALA A 55 14.60 2.31 -5.89
N SER A 56 14.58 2.41 -7.22
CA SER A 56 15.75 2.82 -8.00
C SER A 56 16.16 4.27 -7.73
N ALA A 57 15.21 5.13 -7.37
CA ALA A 57 15.39 6.54 -7.05
C ALA A 57 14.40 7.00 -5.98
N LYS A 58 14.62 8.20 -5.44
CA LYS A 58 13.69 8.86 -4.51
C LYS A 58 12.32 9.02 -5.17
N TRP A 59 11.28 8.94 -4.35
CA TRP A 59 9.92 9.14 -4.85
C TRP A 59 9.63 10.62 -5.10
N PRO A 60 8.87 10.94 -6.16
CA PRO A 60 8.38 12.29 -6.36
C PRO A 60 7.36 12.67 -5.28
N VAL A 61 7.27 13.97 -5.00
CA VAL A 61 6.30 14.53 -4.05
C VAL A 61 4.88 14.10 -4.44
N GLY A 62 4.07 13.72 -3.44
CA GLY A 62 2.68 13.31 -3.64
C GLY A 62 2.49 11.90 -4.18
N LYS A 63 3.56 11.11 -4.39
CA LYS A 63 3.42 9.70 -4.77
C LYS A 63 2.74 8.87 -3.67
N ALA A 64 3.15 9.04 -2.41
CA ALA A 64 2.59 8.33 -1.27
C ALA A 64 1.09 8.61 -1.07
N ASP A 65 0.65 9.85 -1.33
CA ASP A 65 -0.76 10.25 -1.19
C ASP A 65 -1.68 9.57 -2.22
N LYS A 66 -1.14 9.21 -3.38
CA LYS A 66 -1.90 8.54 -4.45
C LYS A 66 -1.83 7.02 -4.37
N ASP A 67 -1.09 6.47 -3.41
CA ASP A 67 -0.87 5.04 -3.32
C ASP A 67 -2.10 4.33 -2.72
N LEU A 68 -2.61 3.34 -3.47
CA LEU A 68 -3.79 2.57 -3.10
C LEU A 68 -3.52 1.57 -1.96
N GLN A 69 -2.27 1.07 -1.83
CA GLN A 69 -1.88 0.16 -0.75
C GLN A 69 -2.04 0.86 0.60
N ALA A 70 -1.57 2.10 0.71
CA ALA A 70 -1.74 2.91 1.91
C ALA A 70 -3.23 3.11 2.26
N THR A 71 -4.10 3.37 1.26
CA THR A 71 -5.55 3.47 1.50
C THR A 71 -6.15 2.16 2.01
N ALA A 72 -5.78 1.03 1.39
CA ALA A 72 -6.27 -0.29 1.79
C ALA A 72 -5.81 -0.66 3.21
N PHE A 73 -4.58 -0.32 3.58
CA PHE A 73 -4.03 -0.62 4.89
C PHE A 73 -4.64 0.27 5.98
N CYS A 74 -4.77 1.58 5.74
CA CYS A 74 -5.50 2.47 6.66
C CYS A 74 -6.96 2.02 6.85
N TYR A 75 -7.63 1.59 5.77
CA TYR A 75 -8.98 1.03 5.86
C TYR A 75 -9.01 -0.22 6.76
N ALA A 76 -8.13 -1.18 6.50
CA ALA A 76 -8.07 -2.42 7.25
C ALA A 76 -7.76 -2.20 8.72
N PHE A 77 -6.83 -1.29 9.02
CA PHE A 77 -6.49 -0.94 10.40
C PHE A 77 -7.67 -0.31 11.12
N LYS A 78 -8.36 0.64 10.48
CA LYS A 78 -9.60 1.25 11.01
C LYS A 78 -10.67 0.21 11.30
N GLN A 79 -10.88 -0.75 10.41
CA GLN A 79 -11.88 -1.81 10.63
C GLN A 79 -11.48 -2.79 11.73
N LYS A 80 -10.19 -3.06 11.90
CA LYS A 80 -9.69 -3.99 12.91
C LYS A 80 -9.63 -3.38 14.31
N TYR A 81 -9.25 -2.11 14.42
CA TYR A 81 -8.95 -1.44 15.70
C TYR A 81 -9.89 -0.30 16.07
N GLY A 82 -10.74 0.16 15.14
CA GLY A 82 -11.70 1.24 15.38
C GLY A 82 -11.11 2.65 15.27
N GLU A 83 -9.83 2.80 14.89
CA GLU A 83 -9.14 4.08 14.78
C GLU A 83 -8.33 4.20 13.48
N LYS A 84 -8.11 5.43 13.00
CA LYS A 84 -7.34 5.69 11.78
C LYS A 84 -5.86 5.84 12.13
N PRO A 85 -4.96 5.08 11.49
CA PRO A 85 -3.53 5.25 11.71
C PRO A 85 -2.94 6.35 10.82
N LEU A 86 -1.76 6.84 11.18
CA LEU A 86 -0.81 7.42 10.23
C LEU A 86 -0.31 6.32 9.27
N PHE A 87 0.15 6.72 8.09
CA PHE A 87 0.80 5.79 7.17
C PHE A 87 2.11 6.38 6.68
N ARG A 88 3.17 5.56 6.65
CA ARG A 88 4.49 5.99 6.23
C ARG A 88 5.15 4.93 5.36
N PHE A 89 5.62 5.35 4.21
CA PHE A 89 6.53 4.52 3.41
C PHE A 89 7.97 4.82 3.81
N ASP A 90 8.69 3.79 4.23
CA ASP A 90 10.13 3.87 4.49
C ASP A 90 10.87 3.30 3.28
N VAL A 91 11.39 4.21 2.46
CA VAL A 91 11.92 3.87 1.14
C VAL A 91 13.43 3.99 1.11
N ILE A 92 14.11 2.86 0.86
CA ILE A 92 15.55 2.81 0.60
C ILE A 92 15.85 2.84 -0.91
N THR A 93 16.78 3.71 -1.33
CA THR A 93 17.23 3.74 -2.72
C THR A 93 18.27 2.66 -3.03
N LYS A 94 18.18 2.05 -4.22
CA LYS A 94 19.13 1.02 -4.71
C LYS A 94 20.39 1.63 -5.35
N ALA A 95 20.74 2.87 -4.98
CA ALA A 95 21.90 3.59 -5.51
C ALA A 95 23.21 3.11 -4.85
N LYS A 96 24.37 3.47 -5.45
CA LYS A 96 25.69 3.20 -4.86
C LYS A 96 25.82 3.72 -3.42
N SER A 97 25.21 4.87 -3.17
CA SER A 97 25.01 5.44 -1.83
C SER A 97 23.50 5.42 -1.53
N PRO A 98 23.00 4.37 -0.85
CA PRO A 98 21.59 4.28 -0.50
C PRO A 98 21.17 5.43 0.41
N THR A 99 19.95 5.92 0.21
CA THR A 99 19.31 6.89 1.10
C THR A 99 18.00 6.31 1.59
N VAL A 100 17.73 6.44 2.88
CA VAL A 100 16.42 6.13 3.49
C VAL A 100 15.60 7.42 3.51
N ASN A 101 14.36 7.36 3.04
CA ASN A 101 13.45 8.49 3.03
C ASN A 101 12.09 8.04 3.55
N ASN A 102 11.55 8.81 4.50
CA ASN A 102 10.23 8.56 5.06
C ASN A 102 9.19 9.42 4.33
N TYR A 103 8.16 8.79 3.79
CA TYR A 103 7.06 9.48 3.11
C TYR A 103 5.77 9.25 3.88
N TYR A 104 5.45 10.22 4.74
CA TYR A 104 4.20 10.24 5.50
C TYR A 104 3.02 10.58 4.60
N THR A 105 1.87 9.99 4.92
CA THR A 105 0.60 10.28 4.28
C THR A 105 -0.56 9.95 5.22
N LEU A 106 -1.70 10.58 4.96
CA LEU A 106 -2.94 10.41 5.73
C LEU A 106 -4.08 9.99 4.80
N ARG A 107 -5.11 9.38 5.36
CA ARG A 107 -6.33 9.04 4.62
C ARG A 107 -7.55 9.64 5.31
N THR A 108 -8.28 10.42 4.54
CA THR A 108 -9.58 10.96 4.93
C THR A 108 -10.65 9.88 4.85
N ASP A 109 -11.75 10.03 5.58
CA ASP A 109 -12.86 9.06 5.52
C ASP A 109 -13.45 8.98 4.11
N ASN A 110 -13.50 10.10 3.38
CA ASN A 110 -13.91 10.12 1.98
C ASN A 110 -13.02 9.25 1.08
N GLU A 111 -11.70 9.21 1.31
CA GLU A 111 -10.80 8.34 0.54
C GLU A 111 -11.01 6.87 0.86
N LEU A 112 -11.30 6.56 2.13
CA LEU A 112 -11.65 5.21 2.58
C LEU A 112 -12.97 4.74 1.94
N ASP A 113 -13.99 5.61 1.90
CA ASP A 113 -15.27 5.30 1.28
C ASP A 113 -15.16 5.14 -0.24
N ARG A 114 -14.31 5.94 -0.88
CA ARG A 114 -13.96 5.79 -2.30
C ARG A 114 -13.23 4.47 -2.57
N PHE A 115 -12.38 4.01 -1.65
CA PHE A 115 -11.74 2.70 -1.75
C PHE A 115 -12.78 1.57 -1.71
N VAL A 116 -13.73 1.61 -0.78
CA VAL A 116 -14.84 0.63 -0.71
C VAL A 116 -15.62 0.61 -2.03
N SER A 117 -15.98 1.80 -2.54
CA SER A 117 -16.72 1.93 -3.79
C SER A 117 -15.93 1.37 -4.98
N LEU A 118 -14.63 1.69 -5.07
CA LEU A 118 -13.75 1.20 -6.12
C LEU A 118 -13.63 -0.32 -6.08
N ALA A 119 -13.37 -0.89 -4.90
CA ALA A 119 -13.24 -2.34 -4.74
C ALA A 119 -14.51 -3.08 -5.20
N ASN A 120 -15.69 -2.58 -4.82
CA ASN A 120 -16.97 -3.12 -5.24
C ASN A 120 -17.16 -3.09 -6.76
N GLN A 121 -16.80 -1.99 -7.42
CA GLN A 121 -16.93 -1.89 -8.87
C GLN A 121 -15.94 -2.81 -9.61
N ILE A 122 -14.73 -2.96 -9.07
CA ILE A 122 -13.74 -3.90 -9.63
C ILE A 122 -14.23 -5.34 -9.47
N GLU A 123 -14.77 -5.75 -8.31
CA GLU A 123 -15.31 -7.10 -8.12
C GLU A 123 -16.46 -7.38 -9.11
N LYS A 124 -17.39 -6.43 -9.28
CA LYS A 124 -18.46 -6.55 -10.28
C LYS A 124 -17.92 -6.73 -11.69
N SER A 125 -16.92 -5.93 -12.08
CA SER A 125 -16.27 -6.03 -13.39
C SER A 125 -15.64 -7.42 -13.59
N VAL A 126 -14.92 -7.91 -12.58
CA VAL A 126 -14.29 -9.24 -12.58
C VAL A 126 -15.34 -10.34 -12.72
N ASN A 127 -16.43 -10.28 -11.94
CA ASN A 127 -17.51 -11.28 -11.97
C ASN A 127 -18.26 -11.30 -13.31
N CYS A 128 -18.36 -10.17 -13.99
CA CYS A 128 -18.93 -10.09 -15.34
C CYS A 128 -17.96 -10.52 -16.45
N GLY A 129 -16.71 -10.89 -16.12
CA GLY A 129 -15.70 -11.25 -17.12
C GLY A 129 -15.12 -10.07 -17.90
N ASN A 130 -15.29 -8.85 -17.40
CA ASN A 130 -14.80 -7.64 -18.07
C ASN A 130 -13.31 -7.43 -17.79
N PHE A 131 -12.47 -7.95 -18.70
CA PHE A 131 -11.01 -7.81 -18.67
C PHE A 131 -10.52 -7.08 -19.93
N TYR A 132 -10.19 -5.80 -19.80
CA TYR A 132 -9.70 -4.96 -20.88
C TYR A 132 -8.18 -4.97 -20.97
N PRO A 133 -7.60 -4.82 -22.18
CA PRO A 133 -6.16 -4.66 -22.34
C PRO A 133 -5.71 -3.33 -21.71
N ASN A 134 -4.61 -3.35 -20.96
CA ASN A 134 -4.03 -2.16 -20.33
C ASN A 134 -2.58 -1.96 -20.77
N GLU A 135 -2.40 -1.75 -22.07
CA GLU A 135 -1.07 -1.67 -22.69
C GLU A 135 -0.30 -0.40 -22.32
N GLY A 136 -1.00 0.63 -21.82
CA GLY A 136 -0.40 1.88 -21.32
C GLY A 136 0.04 1.84 -19.85
N SER A 137 -0.20 0.74 -19.14
CA SER A 137 0.24 0.59 -17.74
C SER A 137 1.77 0.63 -17.62
N PHE A 138 2.28 1.23 -16.53
CA PHE A 138 3.71 1.24 -16.22
C PHE A 138 4.32 -0.17 -16.13
N GLY A 139 3.51 -1.17 -15.76
CA GLY A 139 3.94 -2.57 -15.66
C GLY A 139 3.81 -3.37 -16.97
N CYS A 140 3.33 -2.76 -18.06
CA CYS A 140 3.06 -3.48 -19.32
C CYS A 140 4.33 -4.13 -19.91
N ALA A 141 5.48 -3.47 -19.80
CA ALA A 141 6.74 -3.97 -20.35
C ALA A 141 7.21 -5.28 -19.71
N GLU A 142 6.93 -5.46 -18.41
CA GLU A 142 7.34 -6.61 -17.61
C GLU A 142 6.16 -7.58 -17.33
N CYS A 143 4.98 -7.30 -17.87
CA CYS A 143 3.78 -8.09 -17.61
C CYS A 143 3.87 -9.46 -18.32
N PRO A 144 3.77 -10.60 -17.60
CA PRO A 144 3.81 -11.93 -18.20
C PRO A 144 2.62 -12.23 -19.13
N TYR A 145 1.57 -11.39 -19.09
CA TYR A 145 0.37 -11.51 -19.93
C TYR A 145 0.31 -10.48 -21.06
N ARG A 146 1.39 -9.74 -21.33
CA ARG A 146 1.45 -8.66 -22.33
C ARG A 146 0.93 -9.10 -23.71
N ASP A 147 1.30 -10.29 -24.17
CA ASP A 147 0.87 -10.78 -25.48
C ASP A 147 -0.61 -11.15 -25.54
N ARG A 148 -1.28 -11.35 -24.40
CA ARG A 148 -2.75 -11.51 -24.36
C ARG A 148 -3.45 -10.18 -24.64
N CYS A 149 -2.91 -9.07 -24.13
CA CYS A 149 -3.45 -7.74 -24.41
C CYS A 149 -3.40 -7.42 -25.91
N LYS A 150 -2.25 -7.68 -26.56
CA LYS A 150 -2.07 -7.47 -28.01
C LYS A 150 -3.03 -8.28 -28.89
N LYS A 151 -3.52 -9.42 -28.39
CA LYS A 151 -4.42 -10.33 -29.11
C LYS A 151 -5.90 -10.09 -28.78
N TRP A 152 -6.20 -9.15 -27.88
CA TRP A 152 -7.55 -8.87 -27.44
C TRP A 152 -8.41 -8.30 -28.59
N ARG A 153 -9.66 -8.75 -28.70
CA ARG A 153 -10.64 -8.40 -29.73
C ARG A 153 -12.04 -8.35 -29.13
#